data_AF-A0A975GBV2-F1
#
_entry.id   AF-A0A975GBV2-F1
#
_cell.length_a   1.000
_cell.length_b   1.000
_cell.length_c   1.000
_cell.angle_alpha   90.00
_cell.angle_beta   90.00
_cell.angle_gamma   90.00
#
_symmetry.space_group_name_H-M   'P 1'
#
loop_
_entity.id
_entity.type
_entity.pdbx_description
1 polymer ?
#
loop_
_entity_poly.entity_id
_entity_poly.type
_entity_poly.pdbx_seq_one_letter_code
_entity_poly.pdbx_strand_id
1 'polypeptide(L)'
;MYTVQMQKECECFQKSEYTNNSTFQTQQEAYKYANILVELMNEEFCGRHTFYPEVGENDTFIIKVDLNATFVSGCSTGVTCDVGCGSTDDWTLEATDKSDDESCGTGCGCA
;
A
#
# COMPACT_ATOMS: atom_id res chain seq x y z
N MET A 1 -3.32 -33.30 -3.36
CA MET A 1 -4.08 -32.15 -2.83
C MET A 1 -3.04 -31.12 -2.44
N TYR A 2 -3.28 -29.87 -2.77
CA TYR A 2 -2.33 -28.78 -2.52
C TYR A 2 -2.87 -27.89 -1.42
N THR A 3 -2.01 -27.43 -0.51
CA THR A 3 -2.45 -26.61 0.62
C THR A 3 -1.77 -25.26 0.59
N VAL A 4 -2.54 -24.18 0.70
CA VAL A 4 -2.04 -22.82 0.83
C VAL A 4 -2.13 -22.42 2.31
N GLN A 5 -0.99 -22.08 2.91
CA GLN A 5 -0.88 -21.68 4.30
C GLN A 5 -0.08 -20.39 4.46
N MET A 6 -0.40 -19.63 5.49
CA MET A 6 0.39 -18.45 5.87
C MET A 6 1.59 -18.87 6.73
N GLN A 7 2.75 -18.28 6.47
CA GLN A 7 3.94 -18.45 7.32
C GLN A 7 3.70 -17.85 8.71
N LYS A 8 3.10 -16.67 8.76
CA LYS A 8 2.79 -15.95 10.00
C LYS A 8 1.49 -15.20 9.84
N GLU A 9 0.59 -15.39 10.80
CA GLU A 9 -0.68 -14.67 10.85
C GLU A 9 -0.45 -13.30 11.49
N CYS A 10 -0.64 -12.24 10.72
CA CYS A 10 -0.64 -10.88 11.24
C CYS A 10 -2.04 -10.51 11.75
N GLU A 11 -2.14 -9.48 12.59
CA GLU A 11 -3.45 -9.00 13.09
C GLU A 11 -4.42 -8.62 11.97
N CYS A 12 -3.92 -8.11 10.83
CA CYS A 12 -4.77 -7.79 9.68
C CYS A 12 -5.41 -9.03 9.09
N PHE A 13 -4.63 -10.12 8.97
CA PHE A 13 -5.13 -11.40 8.52
C PHE A 13 -6.16 -11.99 9.50
N GLN A 14 -5.89 -11.92 10.81
CA GLN A 14 -6.83 -12.40 11.84
C GLN A 14 -8.16 -11.62 11.86
N LYS A 15 -8.15 -10.35 11.45
CA LYS A 15 -9.35 -9.51 11.32
C LYS A 15 -10.06 -9.69 9.97
N SER A 16 -9.41 -10.34 9.01
CA SER A 16 -9.99 -10.60 7.69
C SER A 16 -10.90 -11.83 7.72
N GLU A 17 -11.69 -11.99 6.65
CA GLU A 17 -12.54 -13.18 6.45
C GLU A 17 -11.78 -14.39 5.90
N TYR A 18 -10.49 -14.24 5.57
CA TYR A 18 -9.69 -15.29 4.97
C TYR A 18 -9.25 -16.34 5.98
N THR A 19 -9.20 -17.60 5.54
CA THR A 19 -8.83 -18.74 6.39
C THR A 19 -7.46 -19.27 6.01
N ASN A 20 -6.65 -19.59 7.02
CA ASN A 20 -5.40 -20.31 6.84
C ASN A 20 -5.67 -21.78 6.48
N ASN A 21 -4.70 -22.44 5.83
CA ASN A 21 -4.77 -23.84 5.39
C ASN A 21 -5.89 -24.13 4.38
N SER A 22 -6.00 -23.29 3.33
CA SER A 22 -6.93 -23.53 2.24
C SER A 22 -6.43 -24.67 1.34
N THR A 23 -7.24 -25.71 1.12
CA THR A 23 -6.87 -26.88 0.33
C THR A 23 -7.50 -26.86 -1.07
N PHE A 24 -6.71 -27.22 -2.09
CA PHE A 24 -7.10 -27.23 -3.49
C PHE A 24 -6.78 -28.59 -4.14
N GLN A 25 -7.48 -28.92 -5.23
CA GLN A 25 -7.27 -30.17 -5.94
C GLN A 25 -6.04 -30.11 -6.85
N THR A 26 -5.84 -28.99 -7.54
CA THR A 26 -4.76 -28.81 -8.51
C THR A 26 -3.71 -27.80 -8.04
N GLN A 27 -2.47 -27.98 -8.50
CA GLN A 27 -1.37 -27.07 -8.23
C GLN A 27 -1.66 -25.66 -8.78
N GLN A 28 -2.25 -25.61 -9.98
CA GLN A 28 -2.56 -24.36 -10.66
C GLN A 28 -3.59 -23.53 -9.90
N GLU A 29 -4.62 -24.16 -9.32
CA GLU A 29 -5.60 -23.48 -8.49
C GLU A 29 -4.96 -22.92 -7.20
N ALA A 30 -4.16 -23.73 -6.51
CA ALA A 30 -3.45 -23.30 -5.31
C ALA A 30 -2.51 -22.12 -5.60
N TYR A 31 -1.73 -22.20 -6.68
CA TYR A 31 -0.84 -21.14 -7.11
C TYR A 31 -1.61 -19.86 -7.47
N LYS A 32 -2.70 -19.98 -8.24
CA LYS A 32 -3.53 -18.83 -8.61
C LYS A 32 -4.16 -18.18 -7.39
N TYR A 33 -4.70 -18.99 -6.47
CA TYR A 33 -5.28 -18.50 -5.22
C TYR A 33 -4.24 -17.78 -4.37
N ALA A 34 -3.05 -18.36 -4.20
CA ALA A 34 -1.97 -17.73 -3.43
C ALA A 34 -1.54 -16.38 -4.00
N ASN A 35 -1.44 -16.23 -5.33
CA ASN A 35 -1.09 -14.96 -5.96
C ASN A 35 -2.19 -13.90 -5.74
N ILE A 36 -3.45 -14.25 -6.04
CA ILE A 36 -4.58 -13.32 -5.85
C ILE A 36 -4.68 -12.87 -4.39
N LEU A 37 -4.50 -13.81 -3.46
CA LEU A 37 -4.58 -13.51 -2.03
C LEU A 37 -3.44 -12.59 -1.59
N VAL A 38 -2.22 -12.81 -2.08
CA VAL A 38 -1.08 -11.93 -1.82
C VAL A 38 -1.30 -10.53 -2.36
N GLU A 39 -1.80 -10.40 -3.60
CA GLU A 39 -2.11 -9.10 -4.21
C GLU A 39 -3.12 -8.34 -3.35
N LEU A 40 -4.23 -8.99 -3.01
CA LEU A 40 -5.27 -8.39 -2.17
C LEU A 40 -4.75 -8.02 -0.77
N MET A 41 -3.93 -8.87 -0.13
CA MET A 41 -3.35 -8.54 1.17
C MET A 41 -2.38 -7.36 1.09
N ASN A 42 -1.60 -7.23 0.01
CA ASN A 42 -0.70 -6.10 -0.17
C ASN A 42 -1.44 -4.79 -0.44
N GLU A 43 -2.63 -4.84 -1.04
CA GLU A 43 -3.46 -3.66 -1.34
C GLU A 43 -4.36 -3.26 -0.17
N GLU A 44 -5.05 -4.21 0.46
CA GLU A 44 -6.11 -3.94 1.44
C GLU A 44 -5.64 -3.98 2.90
N PHE A 45 -4.54 -4.67 3.21
CA PHE A 45 -4.06 -4.72 4.59
C PHE A 45 -3.27 -3.47 4.95
N CYS A 46 -2.72 -3.45 6.15
CA CYS A 46 -2.04 -2.29 6.73
C CYS A 46 -0.86 -1.68 5.94
N GLY A 47 -0.44 -2.26 4.81
CA GLY A 47 0.73 -1.82 4.03
C GLY A 47 2.09 -1.96 4.73
N ARG A 48 2.11 -2.32 6.02
CA ARG A 48 3.36 -2.54 6.79
C ARG A 48 3.98 -3.89 6.54
N HIS A 49 3.18 -4.84 6.09
CA HIS A 49 3.60 -6.18 5.78
C HIS A 49 3.54 -6.35 4.26
N THR A 50 4.59 -6.90 3.69
CA THR A 50 4.61 -7.32 2.30
C THR A 50 4.48 -8.84 2.27
N PHE A 51 3.52 -9.30 1.49
CA PHE A 51 3.20 -10.71 1.30
C PHE A 51 3.78 -11.17 -0.03
N TYR A 52 4.27 -12.41 -0.09
CA TYR A 52 4.70 -13.05 -1.33
C TYR A 52 4.49 -14.56 -1.28
N PRO A 53 4.10 -15.19 -2.41
CA PRO A 53 3.89 -16.63 -2.45
C PRO A 53 5.23 -17.35 -2.62
N GLU A 54 5.44 -18.40 -1.85
CA GLU A 54 6.56 -19.33 -2.01
C GLU A 54 6.04 -20.77 -2.17
N VAL A 55 6.67 -21.52 -3.08
CA VAL A 55 6.39 -22.94 -3.23
C VAL A 55 7.18 -23.69 -2.15
N GLY A 56 6.45 -24.33 -1.23
CA GLY A 56 7.03 -25.18 -0.20
C GLY A 56 7.29 -26.60 -0.70
N GLU A 57 7.88 -27.42 0.15
CA GLU A 57 7.99 -28.87 -0.08
C GLU A 57 6.67 -29.58 0.27
N ASN A 58 6.40 -30.71 -0.40
CA ASN A 58 5.25 -31.59 -0.15
C ASN A 58 3.87 -31.00 -0.52
N ASP A 59 3.73 -30.45 -1.74
CA ASP A 59 2.46 -29.93 -2.25
C ASP A 59 1.86 -28.78 -1.40
N THR A 60 2.73 -28.05 -0.68
CA THR A 60 2.33 -26.89 0.12
C THR A 60 2.80 -25.59 -0.52
N PHE A 61 1.97 -24.56 -0.42
CA PHE A 61 2.27 -23.19 -0.80
C PHE A 61 2.28 -22.36 0.47
N ILE A 62 3.40 -21.68 0.71
CA ILE A 62 3.62 -20.88 1.92
C ILE A 62 3.58 -19.42 1.50
N ILE A 63 2.64 -18.66 2.07
CA ILE A 63 2.64 -17.20 1.91
C ILE A 63 3.55 -16.62 2.98
N LYS A 64 4.68 -16.09 2.55
CA LYS A 64 5.66 -15.44 3.43
C LYS A 64 5.25 -14.00 3.72
N VAL A 65 5.63 -13.55 4.91
CA VAL A 65 5.30 -12.21 5.40
C VAL A 65 6.60 -11.53 5.82
N ASP A 66 6.93 -10.45 5.14
CA ASP A 66 8.04 -9.57 5.51
C ASP A 66 7.54 -8.20 5.95
N LEU A 67 8.37 -7.50 6.71
CA LEU A 67 8.11 -6.10 7.03
C LEU A 67 8.47 -5.24 5.82
N ASN A 68 7.51 -4.44 5.37
CA ASN A 68 7.74 -3.44 4.36
C ASN A 68 8.60 -2.32 4.97
N ALA A 69 9.91 -2.34 4.71
CA ALA A 69 10.85 -1.35 5.25
C ALA A 69 10.57 0.09 4.75
N THR A 70 9.77 0.24 3.68
CA THR A 70 9.30 1.53 3.20
C THR A 70 8.05 2.04 3.93
N PHE A 71 7.42 1.22 4.79
CA PHE A 71 6.37 1.68 5.68
C PHE A 71 7.00 2.52 6.79
N VAL A 72 7.17 3.81 6.51
CA VAL A 72 7.63 4.78 7.50
C VAL A 72 6.48 5.04 8.46
N SER A 73 6.37 4.21 9.51
CA SER A 73 5.41 4.36 10.63
C SER A 73 5.63 5.63 11.47
N GLY A 74 6.35 6.62 10.96
CA GLY A 74 6.88 7.74 11.74
C GLY A 74 7.51 8.83 10.89
N CYS A 75 7.09 9.00 9.64
CA CYS A 75 7.18 10.29 9.00
C CYS A 75 5.82 10.95 9.16
N SER A 76 5.58 11.53 10.33
CA SER A 76 4.91 12.82 10.34
C SER A 76 5.77 13.69 9.43
N THR A 77 5.38 13.85 8.17
CA THR A 77 5.71 15.11 7.53
C THR A 77 5.06 16.11 8.48
N GLY A 78 5.91 16.77 9.25
CA GLY A 78 5.54 18.04 9.84
C GLY A 78 5.18 18.92 8.67
N VAL A 79 3.93 18.85 8.22
CA VAL A 79 3.16 20.07 8.03
C VAL A 79 3.11 20.67 9.42
N THR A 80 4.21 21.31 9.80
CA THR A 80 4.12 22.46 10.66
C THR A 80 3.23 23.41 9.89
N CYS A 81 2.14 23.83 10.49
CA CYS A 81 1.29 24.90 9.99
C CYS A 81 2.13 26.04 9.39
N ASP A 82 2.19 26.14 8.05
CA ASP A 82 2.19 27.42 7.29
C ASP A 82 2.38 27.14 5.78
N VAL A 83 1.35 26.60 5.12
CA VAL A 83 1.04 26.93 3.71
C VAL A 83 -0.39 26.50 3.46
N GLY A 84 -1.26 27.50 3.37
CA GLY A 84 -2.69 27.32 3.19
C GLY A 84 -3.01 26.53 1.92
N CYS A 85 -3.59 25.35 2.09
CA CYS A 85 -4.38 24.73 1.04
C CYS A 85 -5.74 25.43 1.03
N GLY A 86 -5.77 26.60 0.39
CA GLY A 86 -7.02 27.24 -0.02
C GLY A 86 -7.68 26.33 -1.03
N SER A 87 -8.83 25.78 -0.65
CA SER A 87 -9.77 25.09 -1.53
C SER A 87 -9.95 25.88 -2.82
N THR A 88 -9.67 25.26 -3.95
CA THR A 88 -10.48 25.50 -5.15
C THR A 88 -10.49 24.23 -5.99
N ASP A 89 -11.57 23.47 -5.85
CA ASP A 89 -12.10 22.69 -6.94
C ASP A 89 -12.39 23.67 -8.09
N ASP A 90 -11.57 23.71 -9.13
CA ASP A 90 -11.96 24.36 -10.40
C ASP A 90 -11.62 23.48 -11.60
N TRP A 91 -12.64 23.33 -12.41
CA TRP A 91 -12.84 22.38 -13.48
C TRP A 91 -12.91 23.19 -14.77
N THR A 92 -11.80 23.75 -15.26
CA THR A 92 -11.86 24.51 -16.52
C THR A 92 -10.52 24.43 -17.25
N LEU A 93 -10.41 23.52 -18.22
CA LEU A 93 -10.36 23.77 -19.66
C LEU A 93 -9.22 24.68 -20.15
N GLU A 94 -8.46 24.09 -21.09
CA GLU A 94 -7.72 24.72 -22.18
C GLU A 94 -6.43 25.51 -21.90
N ALA A 95 -5.44 25.16 -22.74
CA ALA A 95 -4.19 25.84 -22.92
C ALA A 95 -4.40 27.29 -23.38
N THR A 96 -3.59 28.23 -22.88
CA THR A 96 -2.70 29.11 -23.65
C THR A 96 -2.11 30.22 -22.77
N ASP A 97 -0.81 30.47 -22.99
CA ASP A 97 -0.10 31.76 -22.92
C ASP A 97 -0.78 32.97 -22.25
N LYS A 98 -0.13 33.52 -21.20
CA LYS A 98 0.64 34.77 -21.32
C LYS A 98 1.27 35.18 -19.98
N SER A 99 2.50 35.68 -20.11
CA SER A 99 3.18 36.62 -19.22
C SER A 99 2.22 37.65 -18.61
N ASP A 100 2.43 38.04 -17.37
CA ASP A 100 3.06 39.32 -17.04
C ASP A 100 3.27 39.45 -15.52
N ASP A 101 4.40 40.07 -15.20
CA ASP A 101 4.81 40.78 -13.98
C ASP A 101 3.71 40.95 -12.91
N GLU A 102 4.01 40.67 -11.63
CA GLU A 102 3.80 41.59 -10.49
C GLU A 102 4.53 41.08 -9.22
N SER A 103 5.68 41.71 -8.93
CA SER A 103 6.15 42.08 -7.58
C SER A 103 6.23 41.01 -6.47
N CYS A 104 7.39 40.36 -6.33
CA CYS A 104 7.81 39.75 -5.07
C CYS A 104 8.22 40.86 -4.07
N GLY A 105 7.22 41.39 -3.37
CA GLY A 105 7.38 42.37 -2.30
C GLY A 105 8.37 41.89 -1.23
N THR A 106 9.48 42.62 -1.12
CA THR A 106 10.48 42.49 -0.05
C THR A 106 9.85 42.89 1.29
N GLY A 107 9.84 41.98 2.27
CA GLY A 107 9.24 42.30 3.57
C GLY A 107 9.43 41.25 4.68
N CYS A 108 10.58 40.55 4.75
CA CYS A 108 10.97 39.89 5.99
C CYS A 108 11.50 40.94 6.98
N GLY A 109 10.59 41.61 7.69
CA GLY A 109 10.90 42.47 8.82
C GLY A 109 10.97 41.66 10.12
N CYS A 110 12.19 41.35 10.56
CA CYS A 110 12.47 40.92 11.92
C CYS A 110 13.25 42.05 12.63
N ALA A 111 12.53 43.03 13.19
CA ALA A 111 12.91 43.88 14.33
C ALA A 111 11.74 44.84 14.66
#